data_AF-A0A7S8CYU8-F1
#
_entry.id   AF-A0A7S8CYU8-F1
#
_cell.length_a   1.000
_cell.length_b   1.000
_cell.length_c   1.000
_cell.angle_alpha   90.00
_cell.angle_beta   90.00
_cell.angle_gamma   90.00
#
_symmetry.space_group_name_H-M   'P 1'
#
loop_
_entity.id
_entity.type
_entity.pdbx_description
1 polymer ?
#
loop_
_entity_poly.entity_id
_entity_poly.type
_entity_poly.pdbx_seq_one_letter_code
_entity_poly.pdbx_strand_id
1 'polypeptide(L)'
;MAPIIPMLQAERPPDKPIPRGPKSPARTAQIQSQNRRREYLARHPSYFENLEHELADPVLYERLVKRLQTPSEREAEGKAKGYGRTLEADLQRGESKLSQLKESDGAGNSIGDLEHPWEKPAADKAHGILLWHAFLEERFVHGLDEDFDYRPVDANEDLDTMLRRDAQDAWFDDEEPSWIDEDEPSVQAARRQGETGVQDF
;
A
#
# COMPACT_ATOMS: atom_id res chain seq x y z
N MET A 1 -70.03 -0.08 -15.71
CA MET A 1 -68.82 -0.89 -15.96
C MET A 1 -67.65 0.07 -15.96
N ALA A 2 -66.81 0.05 -14.92
CA ALA A 2 -65.62 0.89 -14.84
C ALA A 2 -64.43 0.17 -15.51
N PRO A 3 -63.59 0.83 -16.32
CA PRO A 3 -62.43 0.19 -16.89
C PRO A 3 -61.31 0.08 -15.85
N ILE A 4 -60.77 -1.13 -15.70
CA ILE A 4 -59.56 -1.44 -14.94
C ILE A 4 -58.37 -1.05 -15.81
N ILE A 5 -57.61 -0.05 -15.39
CA ILE A 5 -56.35 0.35 -16.04
C ILE A 5 -55.27 -0.64 -15.55
N PRO A 6 -54.58 -1.39 -16.43
CA PRO A 6 -53.48 -2.23 -15.99
C PRO A 6 -52.31 -1.33 -15.61
N MET A 7 -51.86 -1.42 -14.36
CA MET A 7 -50.61 -0.78 -13.93
C MET A 7 -49.46 -1.49 -14.64
N LEU A 8 -48.95 -0.88 -15.72
CA LEU A 8 -47.64 -1.20 -16.25
C LEU A 8 -46.63 -0.97 -15.10
N GLN A 9 -46.14 -2.07 -14.53
CA GLN A 9 -44.96 -2.07 -13.69
C GLN A 9 -43.82 -1.53 -14.56
N ALA A 10 -43.52 -0.24 -14.41
CA ALA A 10 -42.29 0.33 -14.92
C ALA A 10 -41.16 -0.34 -14.14
N GLU A 11 -40.48 -1.30 -14.78
CA GLU A 11 -39.22 -1.82 -14.28
C GLU A 11 -38.27 -0.65 -14.10
N ARG A 12 -37.88 -0.35 -12.85
CA ARG A 12 -36.85 0.67 -12.60
C ARG A 12 -35.56 0.16 -13.24
N PRO A 13 -34.90 0.96 -14.10
CA PRO A 13 -33.60 0.58 -14.61
C PRO A 13 -32.65 0.34 -13.43
N PRO A 14 -31.71 -0.62 -13.53
CA PRO A 14 -30.78 -0.89 -12.43
C PRO A 14 -30.02 0.39 -12.08
N ASP A 15 -29.96 0.71 -10.78
CA ASP A 15 -29.24 1.87 -10.25
C ASP A 15 -27.78 1.79 -10.68
N LYS A 16 -27.43 2.52 -11.75
CA LYS A 16 -26.03 2.67 -12.15
C LYS A 16 -25.33 3.46 -11.04
N PRO A 17 -24.20 2.98 -10.50
CA PRO A 17 -23.49 3.71 -9.46
C PRO A 17 -23.10 5.09 -9.98
N ILE A 18 -23.53 6.13 -9.25
CA ILE A 18 -23.24 7.52 -9.60
C ILE A 18 -21.72 7.73 -9.46
N PRO A 19 -21.03 8.25 -10.49
CA PRO A 19 -19.60 8.54 -10.41
C PRO A 19 -19.33 9.48 -9.23
N ARG A 20 -18.32 9.15 -8.43
CA ARG A 20 -17.88 10.06 -7.35
C ARG A 20 -17.40 11.36 -7.99
N GLY A 21 -17.75 12.50 -7.38
CA GLY A 21 -17.25 13.80 -7.83
C GLY A 21 -15.71 13.86 -7.82
N PRO A 22 -15.11 14.74 -8.64
CA PRO A 22 -13.66 14.84 -8.74
C PRO A 22 -13.04 15.22 -7.38
N LYS A 23 -11.87 14.65 -7.08
CA LYS A 23 -11.11 14.96 -5.86
C LYS A 23 -10.54 16.39 -5.93
N SER A 24 -10.38 17.05 -4.79
CA SER A 24 -9.74 18.37 -4.73
C SER A 24 -8.26 18.29 -5.15
N PRO A 25 -7.67 19.36 -5.73
CA PRO A 25 -6.27 19.36 -6.16
C PRO A 25 -5.29 18.97 -5.06
N ALA A 26 -5.50 19.48 -3.84
CA ALA A 26 -4.66 19.17 -2.67
C ALA A 26 -4.73 17.67 -2.31
N ARG A 27 -5.93 17.05 -2.37
CA ARG A 27 -6.09 15.62 -2.11
C ARG A 27 -5.44 14.77 -3.19
N THR A 28 -5.51 15.20 -4.45
CA THR A 28 -4.83 14.51 -5.55
C THR A 28 -3.32 14.56 -5.39
N ALA A 29 -2.75 15.73 -5.06
CA ALA A 29 -1.31 15.87 -4.80
C ALA A 29 -0.84 14.99 -3.62
N GLN A 30 -1.61 14.94 -2.53
CA GLN A 30 -1.32 14.06 -1.39
C GLN A 30 -1.31 12.59 -1.80
N ILE A 31 -2.30 12.14 -2.58
CA ILE A 31 -2.36 10.76 -3.08
C ILE A 31 -1.17 10.45 -3.98
N GLN A 32 -0.78 11.39 -4.84
CA GLN A 32 0.41 11.23 -5.70
C GLN A 32 1.68 11.05 -4.86
N SER A 33 1.94 11.92 -3.88
CA SER A 33 3.07 11.76 -2.97
C SER A 33 3.05 10.41 -2.25
N GLN A 34 1.90 9.98 -1.73
CA GLN A 34 1.77 8.68 -1.08
C GLN A 34 2.05 7.51 -2.03
N ASN A 35 1.58 7.57 -3.28
CA ASN A 35 1.85 6.54 -4.28
C ASN A 35 3.33 6.49 -4.66
N ARG A 36 3.97 7.65 -4.87
CA ARG A 36 5.42 7.74 -5.14
C ARG A 36 6.23 7.14 -3.99
N ARG A 37 5.86 7.44 -2.74
CA ARG A 37 6.52 6.87 -1.55
C ARG A 37 6.34 5.36 -1.43
N ARG A 38 5.17 4.82 -1.75
CA ARG A 38 4.95 3.36 -1.82
C ARG A 38 5.83 2.70 -2.87
N GLU A 39 5.88 3.27 -4.07
CA GLU A 39 6.75 2.80 -5.14
C GLU A 39 8.23 2.88 -4.75
N TYR A 40 8.64 3.94 -4.05
CA TYR A 40 9.99 4.06 -3.53
C TYR A 40 10.33 2.91 -2.58
N LEU A 41 9.47 2.60 -1.62
CA LEU A 41 9.69 1.48 -0.69
C LEU A 41 9.77 0.13 -1.40
N ALA A 42 8.92 -0.10 -2.41
CA ALA A 42 8.96 -1.32 -3.22
C ALA A 42 10.32 -1.50 -3.93
N ARG A 43 10.95 -0.40 -4.37
CA ARG A 43 12.28 -0.40 -5.00
C ARG A 43 13.45 -0.41 -4.02
N HIS A 44 13.22 -0.06 -2.76
CA HIS A 44 14.26 0.05 -1.73
C HIS A 44 13.96 -0.80 -0.50
N PRO A 45 13.98 -2.15 -0.60
CA PRO A 45 13.76 -3.03 0.54
C PRO A 45 14.74 -2.79 1.70
N SER A 46 15.94 -2.25 1.42
CA SER A 46 16.96 -1.92 2.42
C SER A 46 16.50 -0.89 3.46
N TYR A 47 15.44 -0.12 3.18
CA TYR A 47 14.83 0.78 4.15
C TYR A 47 14.43 0.01 5.42
N PHE A 48 13.78 -1.15 5.29
CA PHE A 48 13.30 -1.93 6.43
C PHE A 48 14.42 -2.58 7.27
N GLU A 49 15.64 -2.63 6.74
CA GLU A 49 16.80 -3.18 7.44
C GLU A 49 17.47 -2.15 8.36
N ASN A 50 17.06 -0.88 8.31
CA ASN A 50 17.65 0.15 9.14
C ASN A 50 17.27 -0.01 10.62
N LEU A 51 18.28 -0.20 11.46
CA LEU A 51 18.17 -0.36 12.90
C LEU A 51 17.59 0.88 13.62
N GLU A 52 17.68 2.07 13.02
CA GLU A 52 17.08 3.28 13.59
C GLU A 52 15.55 3.22 13.65
N HIS A 53 14.91 2.40 12.81
CA HIS A 53 13.46 2.29 12.83
C HIS A 53 12.91 1.79 14.17
N GLU A 54 13.71 1.08 14.96
CA GLU A 54 13.29 0.66 16.30
C GLU A 54 12.97 1.82 17.23
N LEU A 55 13.57 2.98 16.99
CA LEU A 55 13.33 4.20 17.75
C LEU A 55 12.04 4.93 17.32
N ALA A 56 11.43 4.53 16.19
CA ALA A 56 10.16 5.11 15.75
C ALA A 56 9.01 4.74 16.71
N ASP A 57 8.99 3.49 17.18
CA ASP A 57 8.13 3.06 18.28
C ASP A 57 8.79 1.87 19.02
N PRO A 58 9.56 2.16 20.08
CA PRO A 58 10.28 1.14 20.83
C PRO A 58 9.36 0.12 21.50
N VAL A 59 8.14 0.52 21.88
CA VAL A 59 7.17 -0.33 22.59
C VAL A 59 6.53 -1.31 21.62
N LEU A 60 6.13 -0.82 20.44
CA LEU A 60 5.60 -1.64 19.36
C LEU A 60 6.65 -2.66 18.88
N TYR A 61 7.89 -2.20 18.66
CA TYR A 61 8.98 -3.08 18.23
C TYR A 61 9.27 -4.20 19.24
N GLU A 62 9.26 -3.88 20.53
CA GLU A 62 9.43 -4.90 21.57
C GLU A 62 8.32 -5.94 21.55
N ARG A 63 7.07 -5.50 21.42
CA ARG A 63 5.89 -6.36 21.40
C ARG A 63 5.86 -7.27 20.18
N LEU A 64 6.14 -6.73 19.00
CA LEU A 64 6.04 -7.46 17.73
C LEU A 64 7.29 -8.29 17.42
N VAL A 65 8.48 -7.80 17.78
CA VAL A 65 9.75 -8.41 17.37
C VAL A 65 10.50 -9.00 18.57
N LYS A 66 10.94 -8.18 19.53
CA LYS A 66 11.85 -8.65 20.61
C LYS A 66 11.24 -9.74 21.50
N ARG A 67 9.92 -9.71 21.75
CA ARG A 67 9.23 -10.73 22.56
C ARG A 67 9.29 -12.12 21.93
N LEU A 68 9.33 -12.19 20.61
CA LEU A 68 9.34 -13.44 19.84
C LEU A 68 10.76 -13.94 19.50
N GLN A 69 11.80 -13.16 19.81
CA GLN A 69 13.19 -13.56 19.63
C GLN A 69 13.67 -14.54 20.70
N THR A 70 14.65 -15.37 20.36
CA THR A 70 15.33 -16.25 21.33
C THR A 70 16.41 -15.48 22.11
N PRO A 71 16.85 -15.97 23.29
CA PRO A 71 17.94 -15.34 24.04
C PRO A 71 19.24 -15.18 23.23
N SER A 72 19.60 -16.18 22.41
CA SER A 72 20.80 -16.13 21.58
C SER A 72 20.71 -15.06 20.48
N GLU A 73 19.52 -14.87 19.89
CA GLU A 73 19.28 -13.82 18.91
C GLU A 73 19.38 -12.43 19.54
N ARG A 74 18.81 -12.24 20.74
CA ARG A 74 18.91 -10.96 21.47
C ARG A 74 20.34 -10.60 21.82
N GLU A 75 21.15 -11.57 22.23
CA GLU A 75 22.57 -11.35 22.53
C GLU A 75 23.34 -10.95 21.27
N ALA A 76 23.11 -11.65 20.15
CA ALA A 76 23.73 -11.32 18.86
C ALA A 76 23.33 -9.92 18.38
N GLU A 77 22.04 -9.57 18.51
CA GLU A 77 21.50 -8.27 18.14
C GLU A 77 22.04 -7.14 19.04
N GLY A 78 22.06 -7.35 20.36
CA GLY A 78 22.65 -6.40 21.31
C GLY A 78 24.14 -6.18 21.05
N LYS A 79 24.87 -7.23 20.67
CA LYS A 79 26.27 -7.14 20.26
C LYS A 79 26.45 -6.38 18.95
N ALA A 80 25.55 -6.57 17.98
CA ALA A 80 25.60 -5.88 16.69
C ALA A 80 25.29 -4.38 16.82
N LYS A 81 24.32 -4.02 17.64
CA LYS A 81 23.89 -2.62 17.89
C LYS A 81 24.82 -1.85 18.83
N GLY A 82 25.47 -2.58 19.74
CA GLY A 82 26.23 -1.98 20.81
C GLY A 82 25.37 -1.43 21.95
N TYR A 83 26.06 -1.04 23.03
CA TYR A 83 25.43 -0.64 24.28
C TYR A 83 24.65 0.69 24.17
N GLY A 84 25.15 1.67 23.41
CA GLY A 84 24.54 2.99 23.30
C GLY A 84 23.13 2.96 22.71
N ARG A 85 22.96 2.33 21.54
CA ARG A 85 21.65 2.13 20.88
C ARG A 85 20.67 1.36 21.76
N THR A 86 21.15 0.33 22.44
CA THR A 86 20.31 -0.47 23.36
C THR A 86 19.78 0.41 24.49
N LEU A 87 20.64 1.25 25.08
CA LEU A 87 20.28 2.17 26.16
C LEU A 87 19.28 3.24 25.69
N GLU A 88 19.49 3.81 24.51
CA GLU A 88 18.59 4.82 23.93
C GLU A 88 17.18 4.26 23.70
N ALA A 89 17.09 3.08 23.08
CA ALA A 89 15.82 2.40 22.86
C ALA A 89 15.10 2.08 24.18
N ASP A 90 15.83 1.75 25.24
CA ASP A 90 15.26 1.46 26.55
C ASP A 90 14.83 2.72 27.31
N LEU A 91 15.56 3.83 27.17
CA LEU A 91 15.18 5.13 27.71
C LEU A 91 13.88 5.61 27.06
N GLN A 92 13.83 5.64 25.72
CA GLN A 92 12.66 6.10 24.99
C GLN A 92 11.43 5.20 25.25
N ARG A 93 11.62 3.89 25.38
CA ARG A 93 10.57 2.95 25.82
C ARG A 93 10.03 3.30 27.20
N GLY A 94 10.90 3.64 28.14
CA GLY A 94 10.52 4.07 29.49
C GLY A 94 9.66 5.34 29.44
N GLU A 95 10.07 6.32 28.64
CA GLU A 95 9.34 7.56 28.43
C GLU A 95 7.97 7.34 27.77
N SER A 96 7.90 6.52 26.72
CA SER A 96 6.63 6.19 26.04
C SER A 96 5.64 5.51 27.00
N LYS A 97 6.10 4.55 27.80
CA LYS A 97 5.25 3.86 28.80
C LYS A 97 4.75 4.83 29.87
N LEU A 98 5.60 5.76 30.33
CA LEU A 98 5.22 6.77 31.32
C LEU A 98 4.19 7.76 30.75
N SER A 99 4.38 8.21 29.50
CA SER A 99 3.45 9.09 28.80
C SER A 99 2.09 8.41 28.59
N GLN A 100 2.08 7.14 28.17
CA GLN A 100 0.83 6.37 28.03
C GLN A 100 0.08 6.22 29.36
N LEU A 101 0.79 5.96 30.47
CA LEU A 101 0.17 5.92 31.79
C LEU A 101 -0.47 7.27 32.15
N LYS A 102 0.24 8.38 31.88
CA LYS A 102 -0.27 9.73 32.10
C LYS A 102 -1.49 10.06 31.22
N GLU A 103 -1.49 9.63 29.97
CA GLU A 103 -2.63 9.80 29.06
C GLU A 103 -3.82 8.91 29.44
N SER A 104 -3.56 7.71 29.97
CA SER A 104 -4.61 6.81 30.46
C SER A 104 -5.37 7.35 31.67
N ASP A 105 -4.76 8.25 32.45
CA ASP A 105 -5.40 8.97 33.56
C ASP A 105 -6.30 10.15 33.10
N GLY A 106 -6.25 10.53 31.81
CA GLY A 106 -7.03 11.62 31.21
C GLY A 106 -7.76 11.17 29.94
N ALA A 107 -8.96 10.61 30.09
CA ALA A 107 -9.78 10.04 29.00
C ALA A 107 -9.79 10.82 27.66
N GLY A 108 -9.83 10.10 26.51
CA GLY A 108 -10.26 10.72 25.25
C GLY A 108 -9.99 9.95 23.95
N ASN A 109 -10.90 9.04 23.61
CA ASN A 109 -11.40 8.72 22.27
C ASN A 109 -10.60 9.26 21.05
N SER A 110 -9.82 8.38 20.40
CA SER A 110 -9.18 8.67 19.12
C SER A 110 -10.19 8.68 17.97
N ILE A 111 -10.01 9.65 17.08
CA ILE A 111 -10.84 9.95 15.92
C ILE A 111 -10.66 8.85 14.87
N GLY A 112 -11.65 7.97 14.73
CA GLY A 112 -11.74 6.97 13.67
C GLY A 112 -11.20 5.60 14.08
N ASP A 113 -12.11 4.69 14.36
CA ASP A 113 -11.93 3.25 14.63
C ASP A 113 -11.39 2.50 13.38
N LEU A 114 -10.20 2.86 12.92
CA LEU A 114 -9.45 2.07 11.96
C LEU A 114 -8.45 1.24 12.76
N GLU A 115 -8.87 0.04 13.15
CA GLU A 115 -8.00 -0.94 13.82
C GLU A 115 -6.80 -1.25 12.92
N HIS A 116 -5.63 -0.69 13.25
CA HIS A 116 -4.43 -0.90 12.46
C HIS A 116 -3.94 -2.35 12.62
N PRO A 117 -3.45 -3.02 11.55
CA PRO A 117 -3.07 -4.43 11.61
C PRO A 117 -2.05 -4.76 12.71
N TRP A 118 -1.12 -3.85 12.98
CA TRP A 118 -0.06 -4.02 13.98
C TRP A 118 -0.53 -3.87 15.43
N GLU A 119 -1.74 -3.37 15.70
CA GLU A 119 -2.30 -3.36 17.05
C GLU A 119 -2.57 -4.77 17.57
N LYS A 120 -2.84 -5.70 16.65
CA LYS A 120 -3.03 -7.11 16.96
C LYS A 120 -1.72 -7.75 17.43
N PRO A 121 -1.77 -8.75 18.32
CA PRO A 121 -0.59 -9.50 18.71
C PRO A 121 -0.06 -10.32 17.53
N ALA A 122 1.24 -10.33 17.34
CA ALA A 122 1.90 -11.19 16.37
C ALA A 122 1.75 -12.67 16.75
N ALA A 123 1.37 -13.51 15.79
CA ALA A 123 1.20 -14.96 15.98
C ALA A 123 2.55 -15.68 16.06
N ASP A 124 3.50 -15.29 15.22
CA ASP A 124 4.85 -15.83 15.15
C ASP A 124 5.86 -14.74 14.76
N LYS A 125 7.15 -15.10 14.75
CA LYS A 125 8.24 -14.14 14.48
C LYS A 125 8.14 -13.52 13.08
N ALA A 126 7.82 -14.30 12.05
CA ALA A 126 7.71 -13.79 10.69
C ALA A 126 6.53 -12.82 10.58
N HIS A 127 5.40 -13.18 11.18
CA HIS A 127 4.22 -12.32 11.30
C HIS A 127 4.55 -11.01 12.03
N GLY A 128 5.31 -11.07 13.12
CA GLY A 128 5.75 -9.89 13.87
C GLY A 128 6.56 -8.91 13.03
N ILE A 129 7.49 -9.43 12.21
CA ILE A 129 8.26 -8.62 11.26
C ILE A 129 7.36 -8.01 10.18
N LEU A 130 6.39 -8.77 9.65
CA LEU A 130 5.44 -8.25 8.67
C LEU A 130 4.58 -7.11 9.23
N LEU A 131 4.08 -7.25 10.47
CA LEU A 131 3.32 -6.19 11.14
C LEU A 131 4.20 -4.96 11.40
N TRP A 132 5.46 -5.17 11.78
CA TRP A 132 6.42 -4.10 11.96
C TRP A 132 6.71 -3.36 10.65
N HIS A 133 6.89 -4.08 9.54
CA HIS A 133 7.06 -3.47 8.22
C HIS A 133 5.82 -2.69 7.79
N ALA A 134 4.61 -3.21 8.04
CA ALA A 134 3.37 -2.50 7.74
C ALA A 134 3.27 -1.17 8.49
N PHE A 135 3.67 -1.14 9.77
CA PHE A 135 3.76 0.10 10.55
C PHE A 135 4.75 1.08 9.93
N LEU A 136 5.97 0.63 9.60
CA LEU A 136 6.99 1.48 8.99
C LEU A 136 6.60 1.99 7.60
N GLU A 137 5.90 1.16 6.81
CA GLU A 137 5.37 1.54 5.50
C GLU A 137 4.33 2.66 5.65
N GLU A 138 3.35 2.52 6.54
CA GLU A 138 2.35 3.57 6.74
C GLU A 138 3.00 4.87 7.22
N ARG A 139 3.92 4.77 8.20
CA ARG A 139 4.68 5.91 8.72
C ARG A 139 5.43 6.65 7.60
N PHE A 140 6.16 5.92 6.77
CA PHE A 140 6.93 6.48 5.67
C PHE A 140 6.03 7.12 4.61
N VAL A 141 4.98 6.42 4.18
CA VAL A 141 4.05 6.89 3.16
C VAL A 141 3.34 8.16 3.60
N HIS A 142 2.99 8.27 4.89
CA HIS A 142 2.38 9.46 5.45
C HIS A 142 3.36 10.61 5.72
N GLY A 143 4.68 10.38 5.59
CA GLY A 143 5.68 11.43 5.75
C GLY A 143 6.08 11.67 7.19
N LEU A 144 5.98 10.65 8.03
CA LEU A 144 6.20 10.74 9.48
C LEU A 144 7.63 10.37 9.89
N ASP A 145 8.54 10.21 8.92
CA ASP A 145 9.97 10.01 9.18
C ASP A 145 10.69 11.35 9.06
N GLU A 146 10.88 12.02 10.20
CA GLU A 146 11.48 13.37 10.25
C GLU A 146 12.93 13.41 9.73
N ASP A 147 13.67 12.30 9.89
CA ASP A 147 15.06 12.18 9.46
C ASP A 147 15.20 11.89 7.94
N PHE A 148 14.10 11.62 7.25
CA PHE A 148 14.12 11.29 5.82
C PHE A 148 13.79 12.51 4.95
N ASP A 149 14.64 12.81 3.97
CA ASP A 149 14.35 13.85 2.99
C ASP A 149 13.38 13.32 1.92
N TYR A 150 12.10 13.66 2.06
CA TYR A 150 11.06 13.26 1.11
C TYR A 150 11.09 14.00 -0.23
N ARG A 151 11.74 15.16 -0.33
CA ARG A 151 11.76 15.97 -1.56
C ARG A 151 12.20 15.20 -2.81
N PRO A 152 13.32 14.42 -2.79
CA PRO A 152 13.72 13.62 -3.95
C PRO A 152 12.75 12.50 -4.31
N VAL A 153 11.90 12.05 -3.38
CA VAL A 153 10.88 11.02 -3.65
C VAL A 153 9.60 11.66 -4.18
N ASP A 154 9.13 12.70 -3.49
CA ASP A 154 7.86 13.37 -3.80
C ASP A 154 7.93 14.14 -5.12
N ALA A 155 9.10 14.59 -5.56
CA ALA A 155 9.28 15.27 -6.84
C ALA A 155 9.64 14.32 -8.01
N ASN A 156 9.76 13.01 -7.75
CA ASN A 156 10.22 12.05 -8.75
C ASN A 156 9.05 11.41 -9.51
N GLU A 157 8.84 11.85 -10.74
CA GLU A 157 7.81 11.34 -11.65
C GLU A 157 8.05 9.90 -12.12
N ASP A 158 9.28 9.38 -12.02
CA ASP A 158 9.58 7.98 -12.39
C ASP A 158 8.93 6.97 -11.42
N LEU A 159 8.54 7.45 -10.23
CA LEU A 159 7.81 6.69 -9.22
C LEU A 159 6.29 6.71 -9.45
N ASP A 160 5.78 7.46 -10.44
CA ASP A 160 4.37 7.44 -10.85
C ASP A 160 4.03 6.23 -11.72
N THR A 161 4.48 5.04 -11.31
CA THR A 161 4.26 3.77 -12.04
C THR A 161 2.78 3.45 -12.18
N MET A 162 2.01 3.57 -11.08
CA MET A 162 0.56 3.35 -11.09
C MET A 162 -0.15 4.33 -12.01
N LEU A 163 0.19 5.62 -11.93
CA LEU A 163 -0.45 6.64 -12.79
C LEU A 163 -0.15 6.39 -14.27
N ARG A 164 1.09 5.99 -14.59
CA ARG A 164 1.49 5.65 -15.97
C ARG A 164 0.73 4.43 -16.48
N ARG A 165 0.58 3.41 -15.64
CA ARG A 165 -0.19 2.21 -15.97
C ARG A 165 -1.67 2.55 -16.17
N ASP A 166 -2.29 3.28 -15.26
CA ASP A 166 -3.70 3.68 -15.36
C ASP A 166 -3.96 4.50 -16.65
N ALA A 167 -3.05 5.40 -17.00
CA ALA A 167 -3.14 6.16 -18.25
C ALA A 167 -2.98 5.29 -19.50
N GLN A 168 -2.12 4.27 -19.43
CA GLN A 168 -1.94 3.30 -20.51
C GLN A 168 -3.16 2.39 -20.66
N ASP A 169 -3.69 1.86 -19.56
CA ASP A 169 -4.89 1.02 -19.55
C ASP A 169 -6.08 1.80 -20.15
N ALA A 170 -6.25 3.07 -19.76
CA ALA A 170 -7.26 3.95 -20.36
C ALA A 170 -7.05 4.19 -21.86
N TRP A 171 -5.80 4.33 -22.32
CA TRP A 171 -5.48 4.46 -23.74
C TRP A 171 -5.81 3.20 -24.54
N PHE A 172 -5.52 2.01 -23.99
CA PHE A 172 -5.89 0.73 -24.61
C PHE A 172 -7.40 0.52 -24.67
N ASP A 173 -8.14 0.94 -23.63
CA ASP A 173 -9.61 0.83 -23.61
C ASP A 173 -10.28 1.75 -24.65
N ASP A 174 -9.68 2.93 -24.91
CA ASP A 174 -10.13 3.86 -25.95
C ASP A 174 -9.71 3.44 -27.38
N GLU A 175 -8.75 2.50 -27.50
CA GLU A 175 -8.32 1.98 -28.79
C GLU A 175 -9.32 0.92 -29.28
N GLU A 176 -10.14 1.26 -30.29
CA GLU A 176 -10.99 0.26 -30.94
C GLU A 176 -10.10 -0.77 -31.64
N PRO A 177 -10.25 -2.08 -31.35
CA PRO A 177 -9.45 -3.11 -32.00
C PRO A 177 -9.65 -3.05 -33.52
N SER A 178 -8.62 -2.63 -34.26
CA SER A 178 -8.58 -2.79 -35.70
C SER A 178 -8.32 -4.27 -36.00
N TRP A 179 -9.39 -5.03 -36.12
CA TRP A 179 -9.34 -6.29 -36.85
C TRP A 179 -9.04 -5.92 -38.30
N ILE A 180 -8.00 -6.51 -38.90
CA ILE A 180 -7.85 -6.45 -40.35
C ILE A 180 -9.13 -7.07 -40.90
N ASP A 181 -10.01 -6.23 -41.45
CA ASP A 181 -11.19 -6.70 -42.16
C ASP A 181 -10.71 -7.65 -43.27
N GLU A 182 -11.21 -8.88 -43.25
CA GLU A 182 -11.00 -9.85 -44.34
C GLU A 182 -11.67 -9.39 -45.66
N ASP A 183 -12.26 -8.19 -45.70
CA ASP A 183 -13.06 -7.64 -46.79
C ASP A 183 -12.47 -6.38 -47.46
N GLU A 184 -11.17 -6.07 -47.30
CA GLU A 184 -10.45 -5.25 -48.28
C GLU A 184 -9.91 -6.18 -49.39
N PRO A 185 -10.28 -5.99 -50.67
CA PRO A 185 -9.71 -6.74 -51.78
C PRO A 185 -8.27 -6.28 -52.01
N SER A 186 -7.37 -6.64 -51.09
CA SER A 186 -5.96 -6.69 -51.38
C SER A 186 -5.79 -7.60 -52.59
N VAL A 187 -5.20 -7.06 -53.64
CA VAL A 187 -4.80 -7.78 -54.84
C VAL A 187 -3.64 -8.69 -54.47
N GLN A 188 -3.93 -9.73 -53.68
CA GLN A 188 -3.17 -10.96 -53.41
C GLN A 188 -3.76 -11.63 -52.17
N ALA A 189 -4.90 -12.29 -52.37
CA ALA A 189 -5.38 -13.36 -51.49
C ALA A 189 -4.38 -14.53 -51.51
N ALA A 190 -3.25 -14.37 -50.80
CA ALA A 190 -2.43 -15.50 -50.41
C ALA A 190 -3.09 -16.10 -49.16
N ARG A 191 -3.88 -17.14 -49.37
CA ARG A 191 -4.37 -18.06 -48.33
C ARG A 191 -3.25 -18.34 -47.33
N ARG A 192 -3.26 -17.68 -46.17
CA ARG A 192 -2.46 -18.12 -45.03
C ARG A 192 -3.29 -19.17 -44.31
N GLN A 193 -3.22 -20.39 -44.83
CA GLN A 193 -3.63 -21.57 -44.08
C GLN A 193 -2.78 -21.62 -42.81
N GLY A 194 -3.45 -21.72 -41.66
CA GLY A 194 -2.77 -21.97 -40.39
C GLY A 194 -2.14 -23.35 -40.41
N GLU A 195 -0.92 -23.44 -40.92
CA GLU A 195 -0.04 -24.58 -40.70
C GLU A 195 0.70 -24.34 -39.38
N THR A 196 0.07 -24.70 -38.26
CA THR A 196 0.81 -24.92 -37.01
C THR A 196 1.62 -26.21 -37.17
N GLY A 197 2.72 -26.11 -37.90
CA GLY A 197 3.74 -27.13 -38.03
C GLY A 197 4.51 -27.28 -36.73
N VAL A 198 3.93 -27.99 -35.77
CA VAL A 198 4.68 -28.64 -34.69
C VAL A 198 5.20 -29.95 -35.27
N GLN A 199 6.46 -29.96 -35.73
CA GLN A 199 7.19 -31.19 -36.00
C GLN A 199 7.85 -31.65 -34.71
N ASP A 200 7.30 -32.71 -34.11
CA ASP A 200 8.03 -33.48 -33.09
C ASP A 200 9.30 -34.05 -33.73
N PHE A 201 10.44 -33.79 -33.07
CA PHE A 201 11.71 -34.48 -33.30
C PHE A 201 12.05 -35.33 -32.08
#